data_AF-A0AAN8ISY8-F1
#
_entry.id   AF-A0AAN8ISY8-F1
#
_cell.length_a   1.000
_cell.length_b   1.000
_cell.length_c   1.000
_cell.angle_alpha   90.00
_cell.angle_beta   90.00
_cell.angle_gamma   90.00
#
_symmetry.space_group_name_H-M   'P 1'
#
loop_
_entity.id
_entity.type
_entity.pdbx_description
1 polymer ?
#
loop_
_entity_poly.entity_id
_entity_poly.type
_entity_poly.pdbx_seq_one_letter_code
_entity_poly.pdbx_strand_id
1 'polypeptide(L)'
;MTTSDEYMPRGAVDFESISDNIREERAVSGDVLTPDVEGICESRHFTAAGLVILVEKCAAFFEKAHMYEMMPDVFRIVEPIIREWRDYRRLSTIYARLSDALARIEPTIPVLEDSADIWTSPLMNADKRCFGTYFRVGFYGSRFGDLDGEEFVYKEPPFTKLSEISHRLESFYTDRFGKDVVEVIKDSNNVVRTSLQACKAYLQITYVEPYFEKWERRRRPTPFERSHKIKRFMYATPFTRDGKAHGDLKDQYKRRTILTTQHSFPYV
;
A
#
# COMPACT_ATOMS: atom_id res chain seq x y z
N MET A 1 -7.92 -9.40 -37.53
CA MET A 1 -7.02 -10.41 -36.95
C MET A 1 -5.65 -10.22 -37.58
N THR A 2 -4.86 -9.32 -37.02
CA THR A 2 -3.57 -8.91 -37.57
C THR A 2 -2.60 -8.88 -36.39
N THR A 3 -1.70 -9.86 -36.39
CA THR A 3 -0.42 -9.90 -35.66
C THR A 3 -0.43 -9.25 -34.28
N SER A 4 -0.58 -10.06 -33.22
CA SER A 4 0.00 -9.67 -31.94
C SER A 4 1.49 -9.43 -32.20
N ASP A 5 1.92 -8.18 -32.21
CA ASP A 5 3.33 -7.85 -32.18
C ASP A 5 3.94 -8.64 -31.02
N GLU A 6 4.72 -9.69 -31.33
CA GLU A 6 5.19 -10.69 -30.36
C GLU A 6 6.03 -10.04 -29.23
N TYR A 7 6.51 -8.82 -29.48
CA TYR A 7 7.30 -7.99 -28.58
C TYR A 7 6.46 -7.01 -27.72
N MET A 8 5.16 -6.85 -27.97
CA MET A 8 4.29 -5.98 -27.18
C MET A 8 3.71 -6.72 -25.97
N PRO A 9 3.53 -6.07 -24.82
CA PRO A 9 2.89 -6.70 -23.67
C PRO A 9 1.44 -7.05 -23.98
N ARG A 10 0.98 -8.14 -23.40
CA ARG A 10 -0.37 -8.73 -23.49
C ARG A 10 -1.43 -7.90 -22.75
N GLY A 11 -1.09 -6.70 -22.31
CA GLY A 11 -1.93 -5.80 -21.52
C GLY A 11 -1.70 -5.95 -20.00
N ALA A 12 -2.75 -5.70 -19.23
CA ALA A 12 -2.70 -5.64 -17.76
C ALA A 12 -2.06 -6.88 -17.10
N VAL A 13 -2.19 -8.08 -17.68
CA VAL A 13 -1.60 -9.30 -17.12
C VAL A 13 -0.08 -9.21 -16.93
N ASP A 14 0.64 -8.49 -17.79
CA ASP A 14 2.10 -8.37 -17.69
C ASP A 14 2.55 -7.43 -16.56
N PHE A 15 1.62 -6.70 -15.94
CA PHE A 15 1.86 -5.84 -14.79
C PHE A 15 1.48 -6.51 -13.45
N GLU A 16 0.93 -7.74 -13.47
CA GLU A 16 0.46 -8.44 -12.26
C GLU A 16 1.60 -8.75 -11.27
N SER A 17 2.84 -8.97 -11.76
CA SER A 17 3.99 -9.11 -10.86
C SER A 17 4.28 -7.83 -10.07
N ILE A 18 3.90 -6.66 -10.60
CA ILE A 18 4.15 -5.36 -9.99
C ILE A 18 3.12 -5.03 -8.92
N SER A 19 1.83 -5.20 -9.22
CA SER A 19 0.73 -4.91 -8.29
C SER A 19 -0.42 -5.89 -8.48
N ASP A 20 -1.00 -6.33 -7.36
CA ASP A 20 -2.16 -7.23 -7.38
C ASP A 20 -3.44 -6.50 -7.82
N ASN A 21 -3.45 -5.17 -7.72
CA ASN A 21 -4.61 -4.32 -8.03
C ASN A 21 -4.81 -4.15 -9.54
N ILE A 22 -3.83 -4.50 -10.35
CA ILE A 22 -3.88 -4.46 -11.82
C ILE A 22 -5.04 -5.29 -12.39
N ARG A 23 -5.57 -6.23 -11.62
CA ARG A 23 -6.74 -7.02 -12.01
C ARG A 23 -7.98 -6.17 -12.29
N GLU A 24 -8.11 -5.01 -11.66
CA GLU A 24 -9.22 -4.07 -11.88
C GLU A 24 -9.12 -3.36 -13.22
N GLU A 25 -7.89 -3.18 -13.73
CA GLU A 25 -7.61 -2.57 -15.03
C GLU A 25 -7.75 -3.57 -16.20
N ARG A 26 -8.16 -4.81 -15.92
CA ARG A 26 -8.43 -5.79 -16.98
C ARG A 26 -9.76 -5.43 -17.62
N ALA A 27 -9.71 -4.99 -18.88
CA ALA A 27 -10.91 -4.80 -19.68
C ALA A 27 -11.73 -6.10 -19.71
N VAL A 28 -13.00 -6.02 -19.29
CA VAL A 28 -13.98 -7.07 -19.51
C VAL A 28 -14.50 -6.92 -20.94
N SER A 29 -15.02 -7.98 -21.55
CA SER A 29 -15.37 -8.03 -22.98
C SER A 29 -16.28 -6.89 -23.50
N GLY A 30 -16.97 -6.15 -22.63
CA GLY A 30 -17.76 -4.96 -22.99
C GLY A 30 -16.99 -3.63 -23.03
N ASP A 31 -15.80 -3.56 -22.41
CA ASP A 31 -14.94 -2.37 -22.30
C ASP A 31 -13.73 -2.41 -23.26
N VAL A 32 -13.66 -3.43 -24.12
CA VAL A 32 -12.60 -3.56 -25.11
C VAL A 32 -12.81 -2.48 -26.17
N LEU A 33 -12.11 -1.37 -25.99
CA LEU A 33 -12.02 -0.29 -26.96
C LEU A 33 -11.45 -0.86 -28.26
N THR A 34 -12.17 -0.71 -29.36
CA THR A 34 -11.63 -0.93 -30.69
C THR A 34 -10.75 0.28 -31.05
N PRO A 35 -9.43 0.11 -31.16
CA PRO A 35 -8.51 1.22 -31.42
C PRO A 35 -8.73 1.89 -32.78
N ASP A 36 -9.50 1.26 -33.67
CA ASP A 36 -9.84 1.78 -35.00
C ASP A 36 -10.99 2.80 -34.98
N VAL A 37 -11.54 3.15 -33.81
CA VAL A 37 -12.60 4.14 -33.67
C VAL A 37 -12.00 5.52 -33.45
N GLU A 38 -12.31 6.44 -34.37
CA GLU A 38 -11.90 7.86 -34.31
C GLU A 38 -12.29 8.49 -32.96
N GLY A 39 -11.35 9.20 -32.34
CA GLY A 39 -11.47 9.79 -31.00
C GLY A 39 -11.07 8.87 -29.84
N ILE A 40 -10.73 7.59 -30.10
CA ILE A 40 -10.33 6.62 -29.07
C ILE A 40 -8.84 6.29 -29.22
N CYS A 41 -8.09 6.31 -28.12
CA CYS A 41 -6.66 5.96 -28.09
C CYS A 41 -5.74 6.81 -29.01
N GLU A 42 -6.12 8.05 -29.33
CA GLU A 42 -5.35 8.92 -30.24
C GLU A 42 -4.14 9.62 -29.58
N SER A 43 -4.05 9.56 -28.24
CA SER A 43 -2.92 10.15 -27.52
C SER A 43 -1.61 9.46 -27.91
N ARG A 44 -0.51 10.22 -27.96
CA ARG A 44 0.86 9.71 -28.17
C ARG A 44 1.27 8.59 -27.21
N HIS A 45 0.56 8.46 -26.09
CA HIS A 45 0.77 7.42 -25.09
C HIS A 45 0.25 6.02 -25.52
N PHE A 46 -0.71 5.94 -26.44
CA PHE A 46 -1.23 4.69 -27.00
C PHE A 46 -0.39 4.21 -28.19
N THR A 47 0.93 4.28 -28.05
CA THR A 47 1.90 3.76 -29.01
C THR A 47 2.97 2.98 -28.25
N ALA A 48 3.71 2.10 -28.93
CA ALA A 48 4.84 1.40 -28.29
C ALA A 48 5.86 2.39 -27.69
N ALA A 49 6.18 3.48 -28.39
CA ALA A 49 7.01 4.56 -27.87
C ALA A 49 6.42 5.25 -26.64
N GLY A 50 5.12 5.54 -26.67
CA GLY A 50 4.37 6.11 -25.55
C GLY A 50 4.40 5.23 -24.31
N LEU A 51 4.21 3.92 -24.49
CA LEU A 51 4.27 2.93 -23.42
C LEU A 51 5.67 2.86 -22.79
N VAL A 52 6.73 2.82 -23.60
CA VAL A 52 8.11 2.82 -23.09
C VAL A 52 8.36 4.04 -22.20
N ILE A 53 7.92 5.23 -22.62
CA ILE A 53 8.06 6.47 -21.83
C ILE A 53 7.29 6.37 -20.50
N LEU A 54 6.07 5.82 -20.50
CA LEU A 54 5.27 5.66 -19.29
C LEU A 54 5.91 4.68 -18.30
N VAL A 55 6.43 3.55 -18.79
CA VAL A 55 7.08 2.53 -17.95
C VAL A 55 8.42 3.05 -17.39
N GLU A 56 9.21 3.79 -18.16
CA GLU A 56 10.42 4.44 -17.65
C GLU A 56 10.11 5.50 -16.59
N LYS A 57 9.00 6.23 -16.75
CA LYS A 57 8.52 7.17 -15.73
C LYS A 57 8.06 6.42 -14.47
N CYS A 58 7.41 5.27 -14.63
CA CYS A 58 7.04 4.38 -13.52
C CYS A 58 8.28 3.91 -12.75
N ALA A 59 9.34 3.46 -13.45
CA ALA A 59 10.61 3.08 -12.83
C ALA A 59 11.23 4.23 -12.02
N ALA A 60 11.12 5.48 -12.51
CA ALA A 60 11.58 6.65 -11.77
C ALA A 60 10.79 6.92 -10.47
N PHE A 61 9.50 6.57 -10.43
CA PHE A 61 8.73 6.66 -9.19
C PHE A 61 9.08 5.54 -8.21
N PHE A 62 9.31 4.31 -8.67
CA PHE A 62 9.81 3.23 -7.81
C PHE A 62 11.16 3.57 -7.19
N GLU A 63 12.07 4.17 -7.97
CA GLU A 63 13.36 4.64 -7.46
C GLU A 63 13.19 5.73 -6.39
N LYS A 64 12.33 6.72 -6.62
CA LYS A 64 11.99 7.76 -5.63
C LYS A 64 11.33 7.21 -4.37
N ALA A 65 10.55 6.14 -4.51
CA ALA A 65 9.92 5.43 -3.40
C ALA A 65 10.86 4.45 -2.69
N HIS A 66 12.12 4.36 -3.12
CA HIS A 66 13.12 3.42 -2.62
C HIS A 66 12.72 1.93 -2.76
N MET A 67 11.86 1.62 -3.72
CA MET A 67 11.36 0.26 -4.02
C MET A 67 12.16 -0.35 -5.19
N TYR A 68 13.47 -0.48 -4.98
CA TYR A 68 14.42 -0.86 -6.04
C TYR A 68 14.19 -2.29 -6.56
N GLU A 69 13.67 -3.18 -5.73
CA GLU A 69 13.31 -4.57 -6.06
C GLU A 69 12.33 -4.66 -7.23
N MET A 70 11.48 -3.64 -7.42
CA MET A 70 10.49 -3.61 -8.50
C MET A 70 11.06 -3.17 -9.84
N MET A 71 12.21 -2.50 -9.86
CA MET A 71 12.73 -1.91 -11.09
C MET A 71 13.02 -2.94 -12.19
N PRO A 72 13.59 -4.13 -11.90
CA PRO A 72 13.75 -5.18 -12.90
C PRO A 72 12.43 -5.68 -13.49
N ASP A 73 11.40 -5.84 -12.66
CA ASP A 73 10.07 -6.29 -13.12
C ASP A 73 9.38 -5.23 -14.00
N VAL A 74 9.52 -3.96 -13.65
CA VAL A 74 9.02 -2.82 -14.44
C VAL A 74 9.72 -2.77 -15.80
N PHE A 75 11.05 -2.90 -15.82
CA PHE A 75 11.80 -2.87 -17.07
C PHE A 75 11.47 -4.04 -17.99
N ARG A 76 11.25 -5.24 -17.44
CA ARG A 76 10.91 -6.46 -18.21
C ARG A 76 9.72 -6.26 -19.14
N ILE A 77 8.78 -5.37 -18.81
CA ILE A 77 7.60 -5.07 -19.62
C ILE A 77 7.99 -4.46 -20.99
N VAL A 78 9.03 -3.63 -21.02
CA VAL A 78 9.41 -2.85 -22.21
C VAL A 78 10.71 -3.30 -22.85
N GLU A 79 11.46 -4.17 -22.18
CA GLU A 79 12.69 -4.75 -22.71
C GLU A 79 12.51 -5.39 -24.11
N PRO A 80 11.47 -6.19 -24.41
CA PRO A 80 11.29 -6.78 -25.73
C PRO A 80 11.11 -5.73 -26.83
N ILE A 81 10.37 -4.65 -26.54
CA ILE A 81 10.15 -3.52 -27.46
C ILE A 81 11.49 -2.85 -27.81
N ILE A 82 12.30 -2.54 -26.81
CA ILE A 82 13.57 -1.83 -27.00
C ILE A 82 14.58 -2.72 -27.75
N ARG A 83 14.56 -4.04 -27.51
CA ARG A 83 15.37 -5.02 -28.26
C ARG A 83 14.96 -5.10 -29.72
N GLU A 84 13.65 -5.10 -30.01
CA GLU A 84 13.13 -5.09 -31.38
C GLU A 84 13.59 -3.84 -32.15
N TRP A 85 13.58 -2.68 -31.49
CA TRP A 85 14.12 -1.44 -32.06
C TRP A 85 15.64 -1.40 -32.20
N ARG A 86 16.35 -2.39 -31.65
CA ARG A 86 17.83 -2.45 -31.60
C ARG A 86 18.46 -1.21 -30.95
N ASP A 87 17.74 -0.58 -30.01
CA ASP A 87 18.24 0.58 -29.27
C ASP A 87 19.12 0.12 -28.09
N TYR A 88 20.29 -0.41 -28.42
CA TYR A 88 21.26 -0.93 -27.45
C TYR A 88 21.82 0.17 -26.54
N ARG A 89 21.81 1.42 -26.99
CA ARG A 89 22.23 2.56 -26.16
C ARG A 89 21.24 2.76 -25.01
N ARG A 90 19.94 2.75 -25.30
CA ARG A 90 18.89 2.84 -24.28
C ARG A 90 18.90 1.63 -23.35
N LEU A 91 19.05 0.41 -23.87
CA LEU A 91 19.23 -0.79 -23.05
C LEU A 91 20.40 -0.62 -22.07
N SER A 92 21.58 -0.18 -22.56
CA SER A 92 22.74 0.05 -21.72
C SER A 92 22.47 1.06 -20.60
N THR A 93 21.76 2.14 -20.89
CA THR A 93 21.37 3.14 -19.87
C THR A 93 20.42 2.55 -18.83
N ILE A 94 19.44 1.74 -19.24
CA ILE A 94 18.50 1.12 -18.31
C ILE A 94 19.21 0.09 -17.43
N TYR A 95 20.07 -0.77 -17.99
CA TYR A 95 20.85 -1.73 -17.20
C TYR A 95 21.79 -1.04 -16.20
N ALA A 96 22.45 0.05 -16.59
CA ALA A 96 23.27 0.83 -15.66
C ALA A 96 22.43 1.36 -14.49
N ARG A 97 21.25 1.91 -14.77
CA ARG A 97 20.32 2.39 -13.74
C ARG A 97 19.79 1.27 -12.85
N LEU A 98 19.51 0.09 -13.40
CA LEU A 98 19.13 -1.10 -12.62
C LEU A 98 20.27 -1.54 -11.70
N SER A 99 21.50 -1.57 -12.21
CA SER A 99 22.69 -1.86 -11.40
C SER A 99 22.81 -0.90 -10.22
N ASP A 100 22.70 0.41 -10.48
CA ASP A 100 22.77 1.44 -9.44
C ASP A 100 21.64 1.32 -8.41
N ALA A 101 20.41 1.01 -8.86
CA ALA A 101 19.26 0.84 -7.98
C ALA A 101 19.41 -0.40 -7.08
N LEU A 102 19.78 -1.55 -7.66
CA LEU A 102 19.96 -2.78 -6.91
C LEU A 102 21.15 -2.69 -5.93
N ALA A 103 22.19 -1.94 -6.28
CA ALA A 103 23.31 -1.66 -5.39
C ALA A 103 22.92 -0.83 -4.14
N ARG A 104 21.75 -0.17 -4.15
CA ARG A 104 21.21 0.56 -2.98
C ARG A 104 20.45 -0.34 -2.01
N ILE A 105 20.18 -1.59 -2.38
CA ILE A 105 19.60 -2.57 -1.47
C ILE A 105 20.73 -3.03 -0.54
N GLU A 106 20.71 -2.53 0.70
CA GLU A 106 21.65 -3.00 1.72
C GLU A 106 21.44 -4.51 1.98
N PRO A 107 22.50 -5.26 2.33
CA PRO A 107 22.38 -6.68 2.65
C PRO A 107 21.28 -6.90 3.68
N THR A 108 20.29 -7.70 3.31
CA THR A 108 19.14 -7.96 4.17
C THR A 108 19.43 -9.21 4.99
N ILE A 109 19.52 -9.07 6.31
CA ILE A 109 19.42 -10.23 7.21
C ILE A 109 17.97 -10.73 7.09
N PRO A 110 17.73 -11.99 6.69
CA PRO A 110 16.37 -12.53 6.63
C PRO A 110 15.69 -12.36 7.99
N VAL A 111 14.43 -11.91 8.02
CA VAL A 111 13.70 -11.75 9.27
C VAL A 111 13.25 -13.15 9.73
N LEU A 112 14.15 -13.83 10.46
CA LEU A 112 14.11 -15.28 10.66
C LEU A 112 12.95 -15.76 11.54
N GLU A 113 12.48 -15.05 12.58
CA GLU A 113 11.46 -15.61 13.50
C GLU A 113 10.48 -14.61 14.16
N ASP A 114 9.50 -15.18 14.89
CA ASP A 114 8.15 -14.73 15.28
C ASP A 114 8.05 -13.55 16.27
N SER A 115 9.00 -12.62 16.26
CA SER A 115 9.18 -11.68 17.36
C SER A 115 8.33 -10.42 17.26
N ALA A 116 7.18 -10.44 17.91
CA ALA A 116 6.60 -9.21 18.47
C ALA A 116 7.51 -8.58 19.58
N ASP A 117 8.55 -9.30 20.03
CA ASP A 117 9.34 -8.98 21.23
C ASP A 117 10.86 -8.85 21.00
N ILE A 118 11.37 -8.86 19.76
CA ILE A 118 12.81 -8.67 19.50
C ILE A 118 13.01 -7.28 18.91
N TRP A 119 13.64 -6.41 19.70
CA TRP A 119 14.31 -5.22 19.21
C TRP A 119 15.47 -5.66 18.31
N THR A 120 15.26 -5.72 16.99
CA THR A 120 16.35 -5.84 16.03
C THR A 120 17.22 -4.59 16.17
N SER A 121 18.42 -4.76 16.74
CA SER A 121 19.39 -3.69 16.91
C SER A 121 19.61 -2.95 15.57
N PRO A 122 19.44 -1.62 15.50
CA PRO A 122 19.56 -0.85 14.26
C PRO A 122 21.01 -0.71 13.74
N LEU A 123 21.97 -1.42 14.33
CA LEU A 123 23.40 -1.08 14.23
C LEU A 123 24.29 -2.03 13.41
N MET A 124 23.80 -3.14 12.85
CA MET A 124 24.65 -3.94 11.93
C MET A 124 23.86 -4.50 10.74
N ASN A 125 24.13 -3.95 9.55
CA ASN A 125 23.81 -4.51 8.23
C ASN A 125 22.34 -4.93 8.01
N ALA A 126 21.38 -4.10 8.40
CA ALA A 126 19.97 -4.30 8.09
C ALA A 126 19.44 -3.13 7.27
N ASP A 127 18.62 -3.43 6.26
CA ASP A 127 17.98 -2.45 5.38
C ASP A 127 17.25 -1.37 6.18
N LYS A 128 17.74 -0.13 6.07
CA LYS A 128 17.21 1.04 6.79
C LYS A 128 15.97 1.65 6.13
N ARG A 129 15.55 1.14 4.98
CA ARG A 129 14.36 1.66 4.28
C ARG A 129 13.11 1.36 5.10
N CYS A 130 12.29 2.39 5.27
CA CYS A 130 10.96 2.27 5.85
C CYS A 130 9.94 2.71 4.80
N PHE A 131 8.94 1.88 4.54
CA PHE A 131 8.05 2.06 3.39
C PHE A 131 6.72 2.74 3.74
N GLY A 132 6.41 2.90 5.03
CA GLY A 132 5.25 3.62 5.53
C GLY A 132 4.84 3.20 6.92
N THR A 133 3.88 3.93 7.49
CA THR A 133 3.15 3.56 8.71
C THR A 133 1.67 3.47 8.39
N TYR A 134 0.93 2.62 9.11
CA TYR A 134 -0.46 2.32 8.77
C TYR A 134 -1.40 2.60 9.95
N PHE A 135 -2.55 3.19 9.66
CA PHE A 135 -3.58 3.50 10.65
C PHE A 135 -4.95 3.07 10.15
N ARG A 136 -5.71 2.36 10.97
CA ARG A 136 -7.16 2.25 10.77
C ARG A 136 -7.79 3.59 11.15
N VAL A 137 -8.60 4.15 10.26
CA VAL A 137 -9.41 5.35 10.49
C VAL A 137 -10.88 5.00 10.24
N GLY A 138 -11.68 5.02 11.31
CA GLY A 138 -13.13 4.84 11.26
C GLY A 138 -13.85 6.19 11.40
N PHE A 139 -14.90 6.37 10.62
CA PHE A 139 -15.73 7.57 10.59
C PHE A 139 -17.11 7.25 11.14
N TYR A 140 -17.61 8.03 12.11
CA TYR A 140 -18.89 7.75 12.76
C TYR A 140 -19.69 9.03 13.03
N GLY A 141 -20.94 9.04 12.60
CA GLY A 141 -21.86 10.17 12.74
C GLY A 141 -22.30 10.75 11.40
N SER A 142 -23.58 11.13 11.32
CA SER A 142 -24.25 11.46 10.05
C SER A 142 -23.64 12.65 9.30
N ARG A 143 -22.85 13.50 9.96
CA ARG A 143 -22.13 14.62 9.32
C ARG A 143 -21.08 14.17 8.30
N PHE A 144 -20.61 12.93 8.42
CA PHE A 144 -19.68 12.33 7.46
C PHE A 144 -20.35 11.89 6.15
N GLY A 145 -21.69 11.89 6.08
CA GLY A 145 -22.43 11.46 4.89
C GLY A 145 -22.12 10.01 4.55
N ASP A 146 -21.65 9.76 3.33
CA ASP A 146 -21.31 8.42 2.83
C ASP A 146 -20.17 7.75 3.61
N LEU A 147 -19.38 8.52 4.37
CA LEU A 147 -18.33 7.98 5.22
C LEU A 147 -18.87 7.48 6.58
N ASP A 148 -20.13 7.74 6.96
CA ASP A 148 -20.64 7.32 8.28
C ASP A 148 -20.72 5.78 8.42
N GLY A 149 -19.77 5.24 9.18
CA GLY A 149 -19.60 3.81 9.48
C GLY A 149 -18.50 3.14 8.68
N GLU A 150 -17.89 3.86 7.76
CA GLU A 150 -16.82 3.33 6.94
C GLU A 150 -15.49 3.37 7.69
N GLU A 151 -14.70 2.31 7.49
CA GLU A 151 -13.35 2.18 8.03
C GLU A 151 -12.34 1.99 6.90
N PHE A 152 -11.23 2.71 6.98
CA PHE A 152 -10.16 2.67 5.99
C PHE A 152 -8.83 2.38 6.66
N VAL A 153 -7.89 1.81 5.92
CA VAL A 153 -6.48 1.79 6.30
C VAL A 153 -5.77 2.93 5.58
N TYR A 154 -5.23 3.87 6.33
CA TYR A 154 -4.43 4.99 5.85
C TYR A 154 -2.97 4.58 5.84
N LYS A 155 -2.29 4.78 4.70
CA LYS A 155 -0.83 4.67 4.59
C LYS A 155 -0.23 6.07 4.72
N GLU A 156 0.52 6.27 5.79
CA GLU A 156 1.24 7.50 6.08
C GLU A 156 2.74 7.37 5.74
N PRO A 157 3.48 8.49 5.66
CA PRO A 157 4.93 8.46 5.60
C PRO A 157 5.57 7.58 6.71
N PRO A 158 6.81 7.12 6.49
CA PRO A 158 7.54 6.41 7.53
C PRO A 158 7.62 7.22 8.82
N PHE A 159 7.53 6.55 9.97
CA PHE A 159 7.64 7.13 11.31
C PHE A 159 6.55 8.14 11.73
N THR A 160 5.51 8.36 10.92
CA THR A 160 4.35 9.16 11.34
C THR A 160 3.75 8.59 12.62
N LYS A 161 3.50 9.46 13.60
CA LYS A 161 2.98 9.07 14.92
C LYS A 161 1.45 9.16 14.95
N LEU A 162 0.82 8.35 15.81
CA LEU A 162 -0.63 8.39 16.02
C LEU A 162 -1.14 9.80 16.35
N SER A 163 -0.41 10.55 17.18
CA SER A 163 -0.76 11.92 17.54
C SER A 163 -0.75 12.88 16.34
N GLU A 164 0.15 12.65 15.38
CA GLU A 164 0.31 13.52 14.21
C GLU A 164 -0.87 13.35 13.24
N ILE A 165 -1.19 12.11 12.84
CA ILE A 165 -2.37 11.83 12.01
C ILE A 165 -3.66 12.22 12.74
N SER A 166 -3.76 11.94 14.05
CA SER A 166 -4.93 12.30 14.85
C SER A 166 -5.19 13.80 14.82
N HIS A 167 -4.16 14.60 15.11
CA HIS A 167 -4.28 16.05 15.08
C HIS A 167 -4.59 16.58 13.69
N ARG A 168 -3.96 16.03 12.64
CA ARG A 168 -4.20 16.44 11.25
C ARG A 168 -5.64 16.19 10.81
N LEU A 169 -6.19 15.00 11.09
CA LEU A 169 -7.57 14.66 10.72
C LEU A 169 -8.59 15.43 11.57
N GLU A 170 -8.36 15.52 12.88
CA GLU A 170 -9.22 16.30 13.77
C GLU A 170 -9.31 17.77 13.35
N SER A 171 -8.16 18.40 13.04
CA SER A 171 -8.12 19.80 12.58
C SER A 171 -8.86 19.98 11.25
N PHE A 172 -8.60 19.11 10.27
CA PHE A 172 -9.25 19.16 8.96
C PHE A 172 -10.79 19.10 9.06
N TYR A 173 -11.32 18.17 9.86
CA TYR A 173 -12.76 18.04 10.01
C TYR A 173 -13.36 19.11 10.93
N THR A 174 -12.59 19.63 11.89
CA THR A 174 -13.02 20.77 12.72
C THR A 174 -13.20 22.03 11.88
N ASP A 175 -12.28 22.29 10.95
CA ASP A 175 -12.38 23.42 10.01
C ASP A 175 -13.62 23.28 9.11
N ARG A 176 -13.99 22.04 8.76
CA ARG A 176 -15.15 21.75 7.90
C ARG A 176 -16.49 21.81 8.64
N PHE A 177 -16.57 21.27 9.85
CA PHE A 177 -17.83 21.08 10.58
C PHE A 177 -18.07 22.07 11.72
N GLY A 178 -17.05 22.82 12.12
CA GLY A 178 -17.08 23.76 13.23
C GLY A 178 -16.44 23.21 14.50
N LYS A 179 -16.09 24.13 15.40
CA LYS A 179 -15.53 23.82 16.72
C LYS A 179 -16.53 23.01 17.56
N ASP A 180 -16.01 22.14 18.42
CA ASP A 180 -16.76 21.28 19.35
C ASP A 180 -17.69 20.23 18.70
N VAL A 181 -17.63 20.08 17.37
CA VAL A 181 -18.41 19.06 16.63
C VAL A 181 -17.65 17.75 16.47
N VAL A 182 -16.33 17.82 16.28
CA VAL A 182 -15.47 16.66 16.02
C VAL A 182 -14.88 16.12 17.32
N GLU A 183 -14.87 14.80 17.47
CA GLU A 183 -14.31 14.13 18.65
C GLU A 183 -13.50 12.89 18.24
N VAL A 184 -12.30 12.72 18.78
CA VAL A 184 -11.46 11.54 18.52
C VAL A 184 -11.69 10.47 19.59
N ILE A 185 -12.21 9.32 19.19
CA ILE A 185 -12.34 8.13 20.02
C ILE A 185 -10.94 7.52 20.23
N LYS A 186 -10.47 7.55 21.48
CA LYS A 186 -9.15 7.03 21.87
C LYS A 186 -9.12 5.51 22.05
N ASP A 187 -10.27 4.92 22.35
CA ASP A 187 -10.39 3.48 22.51
C ASP A 187 -10.36 2.77 21.13
N SER A 188 -9.83 1.55 21.08
CA SER A 188 -9.66 0.78 19.83
C SER A 188 -10.70 -0.33 19.65
N ASN A 189 -11.62 -0.53 20.60
CA ASN A 189 -12.70 -1.50 20.46
C ASN A 189 -13.69 -1.06 19.38
N ASN A 190 -14.59 -1.99 19.00
CA ASN A 190 -15.66 -1.68 18.06
C ASN A 190 -16.56 -0.59 18.65
N VAL A 191 -16.84 0.43 17.85
CA VAL A 191 -17.64 1.58 18.28
C VAL A 191 -19.11 1.17 18.39
N VAL A 192 -19.69 1.38 19.58
CA VAL A 192 -21.12 1.16 19.81
C VAL A 192 -21.88 2.39 19.34
N ARG A 193 -22.44 2.34 18.13
CA ARG A 193 -23.08 3.51 17.49
C ARG A 193 -24.21 4.14 18.32
N THR A 194 -24.93 3.33 19.11
CA THR A 194 -26.03 3.81 19.95
C THR A 194 -25.58 4.64 21.15
N SER A 195 -24.30 4.59 21.54
CA SER A 195 -23.76 5.43 22.63
C SER A 195 -23.21 6.78 22.14
N LEU A 196 -23.21 7.03 20.82
CA LEU A 196 -22.68 8.26 20.24
C LEU A 196 -23.75 9.36 20.19
N GLN A 197 -23.31 10.62 20.31
CA GLN A 197 -24.21 11.76 20.17
C GLN A 197 -24.48 12.06 18.69
N ALA A 198 -25.75 12.08 18.28
CA ALA A 198 -26.14 12.29 16.89
C ALA A 198 -25.70 13.64 16.29
N CYS A 199 -25.41 14.65 17.12
CA CYS A 199 -24.97 15.97 16.67
C CYS A 199 -23.46 16.07 16.40
N LYS A 200 -22.66 15.08 16.83
CA LYS A 200 -21.20 15.06 16.72
C LYS A 200 -20.71 14.18 15.57
N ALA A 201 -19.45 14.40 15.20
CA ALA A 201 -18.69 13.59 14.25
C ALA A 201 -17.51 12.95 14.99
N TYR A 202 -17.47 11.62 15.03
CA TYR A 202 -16.45 10.87 15.73
C TYR A 202 -15.44 10.25 14.76
N LEU A 203 -14.16 10.44 15.05
CA LEU A 203 -13.05 9.76 14.36
C LEU A 203 -12.46 8.71 15.29
N GLN A 204 -12.27 7.49 14.82
CA GLN A 204 -11.53 6.48 15.56
C GLN A 204 -10.24 6.14 14.82
N ILE A 205 -9.10 6.44 15.42
CA ILE A 205 -7.79 6.27 14.77
C ILE A 205 -6.98 5.27 15.57
N THR A 206 -6.47 4.23 14.93
CA THR A 206 -5.74 3.14 15.58
C THR A 206 -4.56 2.73 14.74
N TYR A 207 -3.37 2.70 15.33
CA TYR A 207 -2.18 2.17 14.66
C TYR A 207 -2.37 0.68 14.33
N VAL A 208 -1.98 0.28 13.12
CA VAL A 208 -2.07 -1.11 12.66
C VAL A 208 -0.76 -1.53 12.01
N GLU A 209 -0.47 -2.83 12.06
CA GLU A 209 0.73 -3.41 11.45
C GLU A 209 0.36 -4.37 10.33
N PRO A 210 1.17 -4.48 9.25
CA PRO A 210 0.97 -5.51 8.25
C PRO A 210 0.90 -6.91 8.88
N TYR A 211 -0.15 -7.65 8.55
CA TYR A 211 -0.41 -8.98 9.08
C TYR A 211 -0.06 -10.07 8.06
N PHE A 212 0.72 -11.04 8.52
CA PHE A 212 1.11 -12.22 7.75
C PHE A 212 0.92 -13.48 8.59
N GLU A 213 0.35 -14.51 7.98
CA GLU A 213 0.35 -15.85 8.53
C GLU A 213 1.76 -16.44 8.57
N LYS A 214 1.96 -17.49 9.38
CA LYS A 214 3.27 -18.12 9.56
C LYS A 214 3.91 -18.56 8.24
N TRP A 215 3.12 -19.09 7.30
CA TRP A 215 3.64 -19.52 6.00
C TRP A 215 3.97 -18.35 5.07
N GLU A 216 3.23 -17.23 5.14
CA GLU A 216 3.53 -16.02 4.37
C GLU A 216 4.82 -15.37 4.86
N ARG A 217 5.03 -15.30 6.19
CA ARG A 217 6.27 -14.78 6.79
C ARG A 217 7.51 -15.50 6.30
N ARG A 218 7.42 -16.83 6.11
CA ARG A 218 8.50 -17.65 5.55
C ARG A 218 8.77 -17.35 4.07
N ARG A 219 7.74 -16.98 3.30
CA ARG A 219 7.85 -16.61 1.89
C ARG A 219 8.22 -15.13 1.66
N ARG A 220 8.14 -14.30 2.69
CA ARG A 220 8.45 -12.87 2.67
C ARG A 220 9.58 -12.57 3.67
N PRO A 221 10.81 -13.04 3.42
CA PRO A 221 11.94 -12.89 4.34
C PRO A 221 12.44 -11.45 4.49
N THR A 222 12.19 -10.55 3.53
CA THR A 222 12.75 -9.18 3.53
C THR A 222 11.76 -8.12 4.03
N PRO A 223 12.25 -6.96 4.53
CA PRO A 223 11.40 -5.81 4.86
C PRO A 223 10.58 -5.31 3.65
N PHE A 224 11.16 -5.32 2.46
CA PHE A 224 10.47 -4.95 1.22
C PHE A 224 9.27 -5.87 0.95
N GLU A 225 9.47 -7.20 0.96
CA GLU A 225 8.38 -8.15 0.73
C GLU A 225 7.31 -8.09 1.81
N ARG A 226 7.65 -7.67 3.04
CA ARG A 226 6.69 -7.44 4.13
C ARG A 226 6.01 -6.06 4.07
N SER A 227 6.37 -5.24 3.08
CA SER A 227 5.83 -3.89 2.89
C SER A 227 5.15 -3.68 1.53
N HIS A 228 5.43 -4.55 0.54
CA HIS A 228 4.87 -4.51 -0.81
C HIS A 228 3.80 -5.58 -1.01
N LYS A 229 2.73 -5.25 -1.74
CA LYS A 229 1.57 -6.12 -1.98
C LYS A 229 1.00 -6.68 -0.66
N ILE A 230 0.65 -5.77 0.24
CA ILE A 230 0.07 -6.10 1.55
C ILE A 230 -1.38 -5.66 1.60
N LYS A 231 -2.27 -6.49 2.14
CA LYS A 231 -3.71 -6.18 2.23
C LYS A 231 -4.33 -6.48 3.60
N ARG A 232 -3.57 -7.10 4.49
CA ARG A 232 -4.02 -7.47 5.83
C ARG A 232 -3.25 -6.68 6.87
N PHE A 233 -3.97 -6.19 7.86
CA PHE A 233 -3.42 -5.39 8.94
C PHE A 233 -3.96 -5.89 10.28
N MET A 234 -3.20 -5.71 11.35
CA MET A 234 -3.58 -6.16 12.67
C MET A 234 -3.35 -5.06 13.71
N TYR A 235 -4.29 -4.94 14.63
CA TYR A 235 -4.08 -4.28 15.91
C TYR A 235 -4.49 -5.19 17.06
N ALA A 236 -4.06 -4.83 18.26
CA ALA A 236 -4.37 -5.57 19.46
C ALA A 236 -4.98 -4.67 20.53
N THR A 237 -6.09 -5.14 21.11
CA THR A 237 -6.79 -4.41 22.19
C THR A 237 -6.70 -5.23 23.48
N PRO A 238 -6.20 -4.63 24.58
CA PRO A 238 -6.15 -5.29 25.87
C PRO A 238 -7.55 -5.35 26.50
N PHE A 239 -7.89 -6.44 27.16
CA PHE A 239 -9.13 -6.57 27.93
C PHE A 239 -8.97 -7.55 29.10
N THR A 240 -9.82 -7.43 30.11
CA THR A 240 -9.97 -8.41 31.20
C THR A 240 -11.33 -9.12 31.07
N ARG A 241 -11.51 -10.26 31.75
CA ARG A 241 -12.81 -10.96 31.77
C ARG A 241 -13.93 -10.12 32.37
N ASP A 242 -13.59 -9.17 33.24
CA ASP A 242 -14.53 -8.24 33.87
C ASP A 242 -14.85 -7.01 33.00
N GLY A 243 -14.31 -6.95 31.77
CA GLY A 243 -14.62 -5.91 30.78
C GLY A 243 -13.77 -4.64 30.87
N LYS A 244 -12.79 -4.57 31.78
CA LYS A 244 -11.83 -3.45 31.83
C LYS A 244 -10.76 -3.62 30.74
N ALA A 245 -10.18 -2.52 30.25
CA ALA A 245 -9.05 -2.58 29.32
C ALA A 245 -7.79 -3.17 29.98
N HIS A 246 -7.52 -2.76 31.22
CA HIS A 246 -6.32 -3.14 31.97
C HIS A 246 -6.65 -3.79 33.32
N GLY A 247 -5.85 -4.79 33.70
CA GLY A 247 -5.89 -5.45 35.01
C GLY A 247 -4.54 -6.07 35.37
N ASP A 248 -4.53 -6.93 36.39
CA ASP A 248 -3.35 -7.70 36.75
C ASP A 248 -2.92 -8.63 35.61
N LEU A 249 -1.62 -8.92 35.51
CA LEU A 249 -1.05 -9.73 34.41
C LEU A 249 -1.78 -11.08 34.23
N LYS A 250 -2.19 -11.73 35.32
CA LYS A 250 -2.93 -13.01 35.32
C LYS A 250 -4.33 -12.91 34.71
N ASP A 251 -4.93 -11.73 34.76
CA ASP A 251 -6.30 -11.45 34.30
C ASP A 251 -6.31 -10.68 32.98
N GLN A 252 -5.12 -10.36 32.44
CA GLN A 252 -4.96 -9.58 31.22
C GLN A 252 -5.00 -10.48 29.98
N TYR A 253 -5.97 -10.21 29.11
CA TYR A 253 -6.12 -10.82 27.80
C TYR A 253 -5.81 -9.80 26.70
N LYS A 254 -5.51 -10.31 25.50
CA LYS A 254 -5.23 -9.53 24.30
C LYS A 254 -6.08 -10.05 23.15
N ARG A 255 -6.93 -9.19 22.58
CA ARG A 255 -7.68 -9.48 21.37
C ARG A 255 -6.87 -9.03 20.17
N ARG A 256 -6.65 -9.89 19.19
CA ARG A 256 -6.04 -9.53 17.90
C ARG A 256 -7.14 -9.40 16.86
N THR A 257 -7.27 -8.21 16.28
CA THR A 257 -8.22 -7.95 15.19
C THR A 257 -7.43 -7.88 13.90
N ILE A 258 -7.87 -8.62 12.87
CA ILE A 258 -7.25 -8.62 11.54
C ILE A 258 -8.21 -7.91 10.59
N LEU A 259 -7.74 -6.82 9.99
CA LEU A 259 -8.42 -6.05 8.96
C LEU A 259 -7.94 -6.52 7.60
N THR A 260 -8.83 -6.56 6.62
CA THR A 260 -8.49 -6.83 5.22
C THR A 260 -9.03 -5.70 4.36
N THR A 261 -8.16 -5.02 3.63
CA THR A 261 -8.53 -3.96 2.68
C THR A 261 -9.01 -4.54 1.36
N GLN A 262 -9.81 -3.77 0.62
CA GLN A 262 -10.28 -4.15 -0.71
C GLN A 262 -9.10 -4.28 -1.70
N HIS A 263 -8.17 -3.33 -1.66
CA HIS A 263 -6.98 -3.30 -2.50
C HIS A 263 -5.71 -3.51 -1.67
N SER A 264 -4.66 -4.03 -2.30
CA SER A 264 -3.33 -4.17 -1.70
C SER A 264 -2.57 -2.83 -1.72
N PHE A 265 -1.77 -2.55 -0.71
CA PHE A 265 -0.79 -1.46 -0.73
C PHE A 265 0.50 -1.89 -1.44
N PRO A 266 1.20 -0.98 -2.15
CA PRO A 266 0.76 0.38 -2.49
C PRO A 266 -0.38 0.41 -3.54
N TYR A 267 -1.24 1.43 -3.47
CA TYR A 267 -2.37 1.66 -4.38
C TYR A 267 -2.36 3.12 -4.89
N VAL A 268 -3.20 3.43 -5.89
CA VAL A 268 -3.29 4.73 -6.57
C VAL A 268 -3.79 5.85 -5.67
#